data_AF-A0A9X3IZS4-F1
#
_entry.id   AF-A0A9X3IZS4-F1
#
_cell.length_a   1.000
_cell.length_b   1.000
_cell.length_c   1.000
_cell.angle_alpha   90.00
_cell.angle_beta   90.00
_cell.angle_gamma   90.00
#
_symmetry.space_group_name_H-M   'P 1'
#
loop_
_entity.id
_entity.type
_entity.pdbx_description
1 polymer ?
#
loop_
_entity_poly.entity_id
_entity_poly.type
_entity_poly.pdbx_seq_one_letter_code
_entity_poly.pdbx_strand_id
1 'polypeptide(L)'
;MSIVFSIRALVVEGQLAGVRTRDDRESVRARLGPPDEQVADAEEDTEIWRYGNFEILFSGEKASKLSHHDLGHLQAGPGRELDAWILGGPAALDRDAVIARLVAEQVPFVSGRDYDDRRLLQVRGGARLVFDRNEDTGVELWRGIEAEPYANGFTPDLAPPTGPTLDRFLLIRRMSAYTSADVLLGVFTTAALADAARAAYLARYTADPASDPWHEQAYKDDGLVADDLEVRCFSGPAEATEVVVVSDYAEGFGQVIRRFDSLHASMAAAEARIAALNDVEDMFPHYALPQLARLDALLSDAEKDQPYLNYSDTDEPDPDALRDTAESDE
;
A
#
# COMPACT_ATOMS: atom_id res chain seq x y z
N MET A 1 -13.50 39.66 -4.55
CA MET A 1 -13.16 38.57 -3.61
C MET A 1 -11.76 38.10 -3.96
N SER A 2 -10.92 37.89 -2.95
CA SER A 2 -9.59 37.31 -3.15
C SER A 2 -9.75 35.82 -3.48
N ILE A 3 -8.96 35.29 -4.41
CA ILE A 3 -8.96 33.86 -4.74
C ILE A 3 -8.09 33.16 -3.70
N VAL A 4 -8.65 32.17 -3.00
CA VAL A 4 -7.96 31.46 -1.92
C VAL A 4 -7.58 30.05 -2.37
N PHE A 5 -6.29 29.76 -2.35
CA PHE A 5 -5.74 28.43 -2.58
C PHE A 5 -5.64 27.74 -1.22
N SER A 6 -6.51 26.76 -0.98
CA SER A 6 -6.50 26.01 0.29
C SER A 6 -5.87 24.64 0.07
N ILE A 7 -4.80 24.36 0.83
CA ILE A 7 -4.20 23.02 0.86
C ILE A 7 -5.23 22.00 1.35
N ARG A 8 -6.06 22.37 2.33
CA ARG A 8 -7.14 21.49 2.80
C ARG A 8 -8.12 21.15 1.69
N ALA A 9 -8.56 22.13 0.90
CA ALA A 9 -9.48 21.88 -0.21
C ALA A 9 -8.84 20.99 -1.28
N LEU A 10 -7.55 21.19 -1.56
CA LEU A 10 -6.82 20.34 -2.50
C LEU A 10 -6.75 18.89 -2.00
N VAL A 11 -6.40 18.69 -0.72
CA VAL A 11 -6.25 17.35 -0.11
C VAL A 11 -7.60 16.65 0.09
N VAL A 12 -8.57 17.32 0.71
CA VAL A 12 -9.82 16.69 1.16
C VAL A 12 -10.86 16.64 0.05
N GLU A 13 -10.91 17.67 -0.80
CA GLU A 13 -11.97 17.86 -1.79
C GLU A 13 -11.49 17.65 -3.23
N GLY A 14 -10.18 17.46 -3.44
CA GLY A 14 -9.59 17.27 -4.77
C GLY A 14 -9.73 18.51 -5.65
N GLN A 15 -9.71 19.70 -5.06
CA GLN A 15 -9.97 20.94 -5.79
C GLN A 15 -9.06 22.09 -5.36
N LEU A 16 -8.71 22.95 -6.33
CA LEU A 16 -7.85 24.11 -6.13
C LEU A 16 -8.64 25.39 -6.39
N ALA A 17 -9.01 26.11 -5.32
CA ALA A 17 -9.74 27.37 -5.41
C ALA A 17 -11.01 27.32 -6.30
N GLY A 18 -11.77 26.22 -6.21
CA GLY A 18 -12.97 25.97 -7.02
C GLY A 18 -12.72 25.13 -8.27
N VAL A 19 -11.47 24.97 -8.69
CA VAL A 19 -11.09 24.21 -9.89
C VAL A 19 -10.98 22.73 -9.57
N ARG A 20 -11.57 21.90 -10.42
CA ARG A 20 -11.49 20.44 -10.36
C ARG A 20 -10.85 19.87 -11.62
N THR A 21 -10.38 18.64 -11.54
CA THR A 21 -10.10 17.83 -12.72
C THR A 21 -11.34 17.80 -13.62
N ARG A 22 -11.13 17.83 -14.95
CA ARG A 22 -12.14 17.93 -16.02
C ARG A 22 -12.81 19.29 -16.19
N ASP A 23 -12.42 20.31 -15.43
CA ASP A 23 -12.75 21.68 -15.81
C ASP A 23 -12.04 22.04 -17.11
N ASP A 24 -12.71 22.79 -17.99
CA ASP A 24 -12.08 23.35 -19.19
C ASP A 24 -11.25 24.60 -18.88
N ARG A 25 -10.32 24.91 -19.79
CA ARG A 25 -9.42 26.05 -19.73
C ARG A 25 -10.14 27.39 -19.50
N GLU A 26 -11.30 27.58 -20.12
CA GLU A 26 -12.10 28.80 -19.97
C GLU A 26 -12.65 28.92 -18.54
N SER A 27 -13.23 27.84 -18.03
CA SER A 27 -13.73 27.77 -16.65
C SER A 27 -12.62 27.97 -15.61
N VAL A 28 -11.43 27.38 -15.84
CA VAL A 28 -10.25 27.60 -14.97
C VAL A 28 -9.83 29.07 -14.99
N ARG A 29 -9.69 29.66 -16.18
CA ARG A 29 -9.28 31.07 -16.33
C ARG A 29 -10.30 32.04 -15.75
N ALA A 30 -11.59 31.74 -15.86
CA ALA A 30 -12.65 32.53 -15.25
C ALA A 30 -12.59 32.54 -13.71
N ARG A 31 -12.11 31.45 -13.10
CA ARG A 31 -11.97 31.32 -11.64
C ARG A 31 -10.66 31.86 -11.10
N LEU A 32 -9.54 31.52 -11.75
CA LEU A 32 -8.19 31.78 -11.23
C LEU A 32 -7.50 33.00 -11.86
N GLY A 33 -8.07 33.54 -12.94
CA GLY A 33 -7.41 34.51 -13.80
C GLY A 33 -6.32 33.87 -14.68
N PRO A 34 -5.48 34.70 -15.33
CA PRO A 34 -4.37 34.20 -16.13
C PRO A 34 -3.34 33.49 -15.25
N PRO A 35 -2.70 32.40 -15.75
CA PRO A 35 -1.59 31.78 -15.05
C PRO A 35 -0.39 32.72 -15.00
N ASP A 36 0.47 32.50 -14.02
CA ASP A 36 1.73 33.24 -13.84
C ASP A 36 2.77 32.78 -14.89
N GLU A 37 2.73 31.49 -15.23
CA GLU A 37 3.54 30.87 -16.28
C GLU A 37 2.71 29.80 -17.01
N GLN A 38 2.94 29.66 -18.31
CA GLN A 38 2.30 28.67 -19.18
C GLN A 38 3.39 27.93 -19.94
N VAL A 39 3.49 26.62 -19.73
CA VAL A 39 4.48 25.74 -20.35
C VAL A 39 3.75 24.70 -21.20
N ALA A 40 4.14 24.55 -22.47
CA ALA A 40 3.64 23.50 -23.33
C ALA A 40 4.68 22.38 -23.40
N ASP A 41 4.27 21.15 -23.10
CA ASP A 41 5.06 19.96 -23.34
C ASP A 41 4.60 19.32 -24.65
N ALA A 42 5.45 19.46 -25.67
CA ALA A 42 5.14 18.98 -27.02
C ALA A 42 5.21 17.45 -27.14
N GLU A 43 5.88 16.75 -26.22
CA GLU A 43 6.03 15.30 -26.28
C GLU A 43 4.80 14.57 -25.73
N GLU A 44 4.15 15.14 -24.72
CA GLU A 44 2.98 14.54 -24.07
C GLU A 44 1.63 15.14 -24.50
N ASP A 45 1.64 16.15 -25.40
CA ASP A 45 0.45 16.96 -25.73
C ASP A 45 -0.23 17.53 -24.47
N THR A 46 0.61 17.91 -23.49
CA THR A 46 0.17 18.46 -22.21
C THR A 46 0.55 19.93 -22.10
N GLU A 47 -0.29 20.68 -21.39
CA GLU A 47 -0.05 22.09 -21.12
C GLU A 47 -0.15 22.34 -19.62
N ILE A 48 0.85 23.00 -19.06
CA ILE A 48 0.99 23.24 -17.63
C ILE A 48 0.75 24.73 -17.37
N TRP A 49 -0.24 25.03 -16.54
CA TRP A 49 -0.50 26.37 -16.03
C TRP A 49 -0.04 26.47 -14.59
N ARG A 50 0.84 27.43 -14.31
CA ARG A 50 1.38 27.70 -12.97
C ARG A 50 0.70 28.88 -12.32
N TYR A 51 0.37 28.71 -11.04
CA TYR A 51 -0.20 29.72 -10.16
C TYR A 51 0.61 29.72 -8.87
N GLY A 52 1.64 30.58 -8.82
CA GLY A 52 2.76 30.45 -7.89
C GLY A 52 3.48 29.11 -8.11
N ASN A 53 3.46 28.24 -7.10
CA ASN A 53 4.02 26.89 -7.21
C ASN A 53 2.95 25.78 -7.23
N PHE A 54 1.69 26.13 -7.50
CA PHE A 54 0.66 25.17 -7.87
C PHE A 54 0.60 25.02 -9.37
N GLU A 55 0.38 23.79 -9.84
CA GLU A 55 0.32 23.45 -11.24
C GLU A 55 -1.05 22.83 -11.59
N ILE A 56 -1.56 23.21 -12.76
CA ILE A 56 -2.72 22.60 -13.39
C ILE A 56 -2.26 22.08 -14.73
N LEU A 57 -2.28 20.77 -14.89
CA LEU A 57 -1.95 20.11 -16.15
C LEU A 57 -3.23 19.92 -16.95
N PHE A 58 -3.16 20.21 -18.24
CA PHE A 58 -4.23 20.00 -19.19
C PHE A 58 -3.82 18.91 -20.18
N SER A 59 -4.71 17.95 -20.39
CA SER A 59 -4.66 17.03 -21.54
C SER A 59 -5.74 17.47 -22.51
N GLY A 60 -5.33 18.06 -23.64
CA GLY A 60 -6.21 18.82 -24.52
C GLY A 60 -6.89 19.99 -23.78
N GLU A 61 -8.22 20.05 -23.85
CA GLU A 61 -9.03 21.17 -23.31
C GLU A 61 -9.36 21.05 -21.82
N LYS A 62 -8.99 19.95 -21.17
CA LYS A 62 -9.50 19.58 -19.84
C LYS A 62 -8.37 19.41 -18.84
N ALA A 63 -8.57 19.94 -17.64
CA ALA A 63 -7.63 19.75 -16.53
C ALA A 63 -7.53 18.25 -16.19
N SER A 64 -6.35 17.67 -16.37
CA SER A 64 -6.07 16.26 -16.08
C SER A 64 -5.54 16.06 -14.65
N LYS A 65 -4.75 17.01 -14.15
CA LYS A 65 -4.11 16.93 -12.83
C LYS A 65 -4.03 18.31 -12.18
N LEU A 66 -4.25 18.35 -10.87
CA LEU A 66 -3.92 19.50 -10.02
C LEU A 66 -2.76 19.05 -9.12
N SER A 67 -1.65 19.78 -9.11
CA SER A 67 -0.47 19.35 -8.35
C SER A 67 0.24 20.47 -7.61
N HIS A 68 1.01 20.03 -6.62
CA HIS A 68 1.98 20.80 -5.88
C HIS A 68 3.19 19.90 -5.59
N HIS A 69 4.41 20.34 -5.93
CA HIS A 69 5.62 19.52 -5.89
C HIS A 69 6.67 19.95 -4.83
N ASP A 70 6.44 21.05 -4.10
CA ASP A 70 7.36 21.53 -3.04
C ASP A 70 6.64 22.28 -1.89
N LEU A 71 6.27 21.55 -0.84
CA LEU A 71 5.61 22.13 0.33
C LEU A 71 6.49 23.08 1.16
N GLY A 72 7.81 23.14 0.92
CA GLY A 72 8.72 24.02 1.65
C GLY A 72 8.55 25.50 1.32
N HIS A 73 7.97 25.84 0.16
CA HIS A 73 7.85 27.21 -0.33
C HIS A 73 6.46 27.53 -0.89
N LEU A 74 5.39 27.15 -0.19
CA LEU A 74 4.02 27.39 -0.67
C LEU A 74 3.76 28.86 -1.05
N GLN A 75 3.33 29.09 -2.29
CA GLN A 75 2.98 30.40 -2.80
C GLN A 75 1.84 30.27 -3.81
N ALA A 76 0.73 30.99 -3.59
CA ALA A 76 -0.43 30.98 -4.48
C ALA A 76 -0.27 31.90 -5.72
N GLY A 77 0.86 32.59 -5.85
CA GLY A 77 1.10 33.58 -6.90
C GLY A 77 0.51 34.97 -6.60
N PRO A 78 0.73 35.96 -7.47
CA PRO A 78 0.29 37.34 -7.26
C PRO A 78 -1.23 37.47 -7.17
N GLY A 79 -1.73 38.25 -6.21
CA GLY A 79 -3.16 38.58 -6.08
C GLY A 79 -4.04 37.44 -5.55
N ARG A 80 -3.44 36.36 -5.03
CA ARG A 80 -4.12 35.18 -4.50
C ARG A 80 -3.66 34.93 -3.06
N GLU A 81 -4.55 34.42 -2.24
CA GLU A 81 -4.30 34.07 -0.84
C GLU A 81 -4.01 32.58 -0.72
N LEU A 82 -3.18 32.22 0.26
CA LEU A 82 -2.86 30.84 0.59
C LEU A 82 -3.43 30.51 1.97
N ASP A 83 -4.32 29.53 2.02
CA ASP A 83 -4.65 28.80 3.24
C ASP A 83 -3.76 27.56 3.33
N ALA A 84 -2.68 27.70 4.09
CA ALA A 84 -1.60 26.73 4.12
C ALA A 84 -1.93 25.42 4.86
N TRP A 85 -3.12 25.27 5.47
CA TRP A 85 -3.60 24.12 6.28
C TRP A 85 -2.52 23.19 6.87
N ILE A 86 -2.43 23.13 8.20
CA ILE A 86 -1.50 22.32 8.99
C ILE A 86 0.01 22.52 8.74
N LEU A 87 0.42 23.15 7.63
CA LEU A 87 1.80 23.53 7.35
C LEU A 87 2.13 24.77 8.20
N GLY A 88 2.31 24.54 9.50
CA GLY A 88 2.60 25.56 10.52
C GLY A 88 4.03 26.09 10.48
N GLY A 89 4.66 26.12 9.31
CA GLY A 89 6.03 26.59 9.13
C GLY A 89 6.65 26.10 7.81
N PRO A 90 7.87 26.56 7.48
CA PRO A 90 8.57 26.25 6.24
C PRO A 90 9.15 24.81 6.16
N ALA A 91 8.82 23.94 7.12
CA ALA A 91 9.37 22.59 7.19
C ALA A 91 8.37 21.57 6.63
N ALA A 92 8.85 20.67 5.77
CA ALA A 92 8.11 19.49 5.35
C ALA A 92 7.69 18.68 6.59
N LEU A 93 6.41 18.30 6.65
CA LEU A 93 5.89 17.46 7.73
C LEU A 93 6.30 16.01 7.50
N ASP A 94 6.60 15.30 8.58
CA ASP A 94 6.74 13.85 8.51
C ASP A 94 5.39 13.17 8.23
N ARG A 95 5.43 11.94 7.69
CA ARG A 95 4.24 11.16 7.33
C ARG A 95 3.31 10.94 8.52
N ASP A 96 3.85 10.66 9.70
CA ASP A 96 3.07 10.36 10.90
C ASP A 96 2.24 11.57 11.36
N ALA A 97 2.80 12.77 11.28
CA ALA A 97 2.11 14.02 11.58
C ALA A 97 0.95 14.28 10.59
N VAL A 98 1.16 13.98 9.31
CA VAL A 98 0.09 14.06 8.29
C VAL A 98 -1.02 13.05 8.58
N ILE A 99 -0.67 11.80 8.86
CA ILE A 99 -1.64 10.76 9.23
C ILE A 99 -2.43 11.16 10.48
N ALA A 100 -1.74 11.56 11.55
CA ALA A 100 -2.38 11.97 12.80
C ALA A 100 -3.39 13.10 12.58
N ARG A 101 -3.12 14.01 11.64
CA ARG A 101 -4.06 15.07 11.27
C ARG A 101 -5.25 14.55 10.48
N LEU A 102 -5.01 13.72 9.45
CA LEU A 102 -6.10 13.13 8.67
C LEU A 102 -7.05 12.36 9.59
N VAL A 103 -6.52 11.62 10.56
CA VAL A 103 -7.29 10.94 11.60
C VAL A 103 -8.04 11.93 12.49
N ALA A 104 -7.37 12.96 13.01
CA ALA A 104 -8.01 13.97 13.88
C ALA A 104 -9.16 14.72 13.19
N GLU A 105 -9.05 14.93 11.87
CA GLU A 105 -10.11 15.54 11.05
C GLU A 105 -11.09 14.53 10.44
N GLN A 106 -10.95 13.24 10.75
CA GLN A 106 -11.78 12.16 10.21
C GLN A 106 -11.82 12.13 8.66
N VAL A 107 -10.69 12.46 8.03
CA VAL A 107 -10.52 12.42 6.58
C VAL A 107 -10.15 10.98 6.17
N PRO A 108 -10.97 10.28 5.37
CA PRO A 108 -10.67 8.92 4.96
C PRO A 108 -9.53 8.89 3.93
N PHE A 109 -8.54 8.03 4.18
CA PHE A 109 -7.40 7.81 3.29
C PHE A 109 -7.01 6.33 3.21
N VAL A 110 -6.27 5.97 2.17
CA VAL A 110 -5.68 4.65 1.94
C VAL A 110 -4.17 4.85 1.74
N SER A 111 -3.35 4.15 2.51
CA SER A 111 -1.91 4.09 2.25
C SER A 111 -1.65 3.21 1.03
N GLY A 112 -0.59 3.48 0.29
CA GLY A 112 -0.14 2.60 -0.78
C GLY A 112 1.13 3.10 -1.41
N ARG A 113 1.39 2.62 -2.63
CA ARG A 113 2.58 2.97 -3.40
C ARG A 113 2.21 3.27 -4.85
N ASP A 114 3.03 4.09 -5.49
CA ASP A 114 2.95 4.30 -6.93
C ASP A 114 3.90 3.36 -7.70
N TYR A 115 3.94 3.54 -9.02
CA TYR A 115 4.78 2.76 -9.93
C TYR A 115 6.29 2.96 -9.69
N ASP A 116 6.69 4.05 -9.05
CA ASP A 116 8.06 4.36 -8.66
C ASP A 116 8.40 3.82 -7.25
N ASP A 117 7.53 2.97 -6.68
CA ASP A 117 7.60 2.46 -5.31
C ASP A 117 7.53 3.57 -4.23
N ARG A 118 7.15 4.80 -4.59
CA ARG A 118 7.01 5.90 -3.63
C ARG A 118 5.79 5.67 -2.77
N ARG A 119 5.94 5.84 -1.45
CA ARG A 119 4.80 5.76 -0.54
C ARG A 119 3.89 6.96 -0.73
N LEU A 120 2.59 6.68 -0.71
CA LEU A 120 1.58 7.72 -0.83
C LEU A 120 0.36 7.45 0.04
N LEU A 121 -0.35 8.52 0.37
CA LEU A 121 -1.68 8.44 0.98
C LEU A 121 -2.71 8.93 -0.04
N GLN A 122 -3.60 8.04 -0.46
CA GLN A 122 -4.73 8.35 -1.34
C GLN A 122 -5.94 8.75 -0.49
N VAL A 123 -6.31 10.02 -0.53
CA VAL A 123 -7.51 10.56 0.12
C VAL A 123 -8.72 10.31 -0.77
N ARG A 124 -9.88 10.03 -0.17
CA ARG A 124 -11.14 9.75 -0.90
C ARG A 124 -11.57 10.88 -1.87
N GLY A 125 -11.14 12.11 -1.59
CA GLY A 125 -11.35 13.27 -2.47
C GLY A 125 -10.59 13.21 -3.80
N GLY A 126 -9.73 12.21 -4.00
CA GLY A 126 -8.95 12.02 -5.22
C GLY A 126 -7.51 12.53 -5.12
N ALA A 127 -7.14 13.22 -4.03
CA ALA A 127 -5.78 13.66 -3.81
C ALA A 127 -4.87 12.52 -3.32
N ARG A 128 -3.64 12.50 -3.82
CA ARG A 128 -2.51 11.69 -3.38
C ARG A 128 -1.52 12.59 -2.67
N LEU A 129 -1.09 12.17 -1.49
CA LEU A 129 -0.03 12.82 -0.74
C LEU A 129 1.23 12.00 -0.96
N VAL A 130 2.26 12.60 -1.55
CA VAL A 130 3.50 11.90 -1.95
C VAL A 130 4.56 12.12 -0.88
N PHE A 131 5.21 11.04 -0.44
CA PHE A 131 6.25 11.08 0.57
C PHE A 131 7.56 10.54 0.04
N ASP A 132 8.64 11.25 0.39
CA ASP A 132 10.00 10.80 0.10
C ASP A 132 10.68 10.36 1.38
N ARG A 133 11.35 9.21 1.33
CA ARG A 133 12.16 8.74 2.45
C ARG A 133 13.51 9.44 2.43
N ASN A 134 13.84 10.12 3.51
CA ASN A 134 15.18 10.63 3.74
C ASN A 134 16.12 9.46 4.01
N GLU A 135 17.14 9.25 3.16
CA GLU A 135 18.04 8.10 3.26
C GLU A 135 18.87 8.09 4.55
N ASP A 136 19.25 9.26 5.06
CA ASP A 136 20.10 9.39 6.25
C ASP A 136 19.36 9.11 7.55
N THR A 137 18.09 9.52 7.62
CA THR A 137 17.27 9.46 8.85
C THR A 137 16.20 8.38 8.80
N GLY A 138 15.90 7.85 7.61
CA GLY A 138 14.79 6.94 7.36
C GLY A 138 13.40 7.57 7.47
N VAL A 139 13.31 8.87 7.83
CA VAL A 139 12.05 9.61 8.02
C VAL A 139 11.42 9.90 6.66
N GLU A 140 10.11 9.69 6.57
CA GLU A 140 9.33 9.98 5.36
C GLU A 140 8.74 11.39 5.45
N LEU A 141 9.12 12.25 4.50
CA LEU A 141 8.74 13.65 4.47
C LEU A 141 7.71 13.90 3.37
N TRP A 142 6.66 14.65 3.69
CA TRP A 142 5.62 15.03 2.75
C TRP A 142 6.18 16.00 1.71
N ARG A 143 6.20 15.58 0.44
CA ARG A 143 6.83 16.33 -0.64
C ARG A 143 5.83 17.04 -1.56
N GLY A 144 4.69 16.41 -1.82
CA GLY A 144 3.74 16.94 -2.79
C GLY A 144 2.32 16.43 -2.64
N ILE A 145 1.44 17.04 -3.44
CA ILE A 145 0.01 16.74 -3.52
C ILE A 145 -0.36 16.60 -4.99
N GLU A 146 -1.13 15.57 -5.33
CA GLU A 146 -1.57 15.31 -6.70
C GLU A 146 -3.05 14.91 -6.71
N ALA A 147 -3.92 15.67 -7.37
CA ALA A 147 -5.33 15.32 -7.53
C ALA A 147 -5.64 15.00 -8.99
N GLU A 148 -6.09 13.77 -9.25
CA GLU A 148 -6.33 13.21 -10.59
C GLU A 148 -7.68 12.45 -10.64
N PRO A 149 -8.35 12.39 -11.80
CA PRO A 149 -9.67 11.79 -11.94
C PRO A 149 -9.67 10.25 -11.99
N TYR A 150 -8.51 9.62 -12.24
CA TYR A 150 -8.35 8.16 -12.28
C TYR A 150 -7.01 7.78 -11.70
N ALA A 151 -7.03 6.94 -10.66
CA ALA A 151 -5.84 6.48 -9.98
C ALA A 151 -5.10 5.39 -10.78
N ASN A 152 -4.57 5.71 -11.97
CA ASN A 152 -3.68 4.80 -12.67
C ASN A 152 -2.37 4.65 -11.87
N GLY A 153 -1.83 3.43 -11.80
CA GLY A 153 -0.54 3.14 -11.15
C GLY A 153 -0.53 3.29 -9.61
N PHE A 154 -1.69 3.47 -8.97
CA PHE A 154 -1.78 3.33 -7.52
C PHE A 154 -2.04 1.88 -7.18
N THR A 155 -1.06 1.26 -6.53
CA THR A 155 -1.28 0.01 -5.83
C THR A 155 -1.64 0.41 -4.40
N PRO A 156 -2.93 0.39 -4.01
CA PRO A 156 -3.26 0.56 -2.60
C PRO A 156 -2.44 -0.44 -1.79
N ASP A 157 -2.03 -0.10 -0.59
CA ASP A 157 -1.87 -1.12 0.44
C ASP A 157 -3.31 -1.63 0.65
N LEU A 158 -3.59 -2.84 0.19
CA LEU A 158 -4.87 -3.23 -0.43
C LEU A 158 -6.09 -3.11 0.50
N ALA A 159 -7.23 -2.66 -0.07
CA ALA A 159 -8.57 -2.42 0.51
C ALA A 159 -8.61 -1.64 1.85
N PRO A 160 -9.40 -0.54 1.97
CA PRO A 160 -9.45 0.20 3.22
C PRO A 160 -9.88 -0.72 4.37
N PRO A 161 -9.07 -0.85 5.43
CA PRO A 161 -9.55 -1.43 6.67
C PRO A 161 -10.78 -0.65 7.11
N THR A 162 -11.83 -1.35 7.52
CA THR A 162 -13.04 -0.72 8.03
C THR A 162 -12.79 -0.16 9.44
N GLY A 163 -12.11 0.99 9.53
CA GLY A 163 -11.82 1.65 10.81
C GLY A 163 -10.53 2.49 10.81
N PRO A 164 -10.18 3.11 11.96
CA PRO A 164 -8.88 3.77 12.12
C PRO A 164 -7.75 2.77 11.89
N THR A 165 -6.75 3.18 11.10
CA THR A 165 -5.58 2.38 10.78
C THR A 165 -4.33 2.88 11.50
N LEU A 166 -3.39 1.99 11.72
CA LEU A 166 -2.04 2.29 12.20
C LEU A 166 -1.04 1.46 11.40
N ASP A 167 0.21 1.93 11.35
CA ASP A 167 1.30 1.16 10.78
C ASP A 167 1.50 -0.15 11.56
N ARG A 168 1.75 -1.22 10.82
CA ARG A 168 2.02 -2.58 11.30
C ARG A 168 3.20 -3.13 10.53
N PHE A 169 4.05 -3.89 11.20
CA PHE A 169 5.32 -4.34 10.66
C PHE A 169 5.30 -5.86 10.55
N LEU A 170 5.28 -6.39 9.34
CA LEU A 170 5.38 -7.83 9.09
C LEU A 170 6.85 -8.21 9.12
N LEU A 171 7.19 -9.23 9.92
CA LEU A 171 8.47 -9.91 9.82
C LEU A 171 8.29 -11.11 8.88
N ILE A 172 9.08 -11.14 7.82
CA ILE A 172 8.99 -12.11 6.74
C ILE A 172 10.33 -12.80 6.61
N ARG A 173 10.32 -14.13 6.46
CA ARG A 173 11.47 -14.88 5.95
C ARG A 173 11.28 -15.11 4.47
N ARG A 174 12.20 -14.54 3.69
CA ARG A 174 12.28 -14.74 2.25
C ARG A 174 12.72 -16.16 1.97
N MET A 175 11.93 -16.88 1.20
CA MET A 175 12.22 -18.24 0.79
C MET A 175 12.71 -18.24 -0.66
N SER A 176 13.44 -19.29 -1.04
CA SER A 176 13.54 -19.57 -2.46
C SER A 176 12.17 -19.99 -2.99
N ALA A 177 11.67 -19.30 -4.01
CA ALA A 177 10.37 -19.63 -4.62
C ALA A 177 10.32 -21.06 -5.20
N TYR A 178 11.47 -21.68 -5.46
CA TYR A 178 11.59 -23.08 -5.89
C TYR A 178 11.60 -24.09 -4.74
N THR A 179 11.60 -23.63 -3.49
CA THR A 179 11.49 -24.45 -2.29
C THR A 179 10.13 -24.25 -1.64
N SER A 180 9.76 -23.00 -1.36
CA SER A 180 8.48 -22.67 -0.74
C SER A 180 8.14 -21.19 -0.92
N ALA A 181 6.90 -20.83 -0.62
CA ALA A 181 6.47 -19.45 -0.50
C ALA A 181 7.14 -18.76 0.71
N ASP A 182 7.25 -17.43 0.66
CA ASP A 182 7.72 -16.62 1.80
C ASP A 182 6.93 -16.91 3.08
N VAL A 183 7.65 -16.99 4.20
CA VAL A 183 7.08 -17.36 5.50
C VAL A 183 6.79 -16.09 6.30
N LEU A 184 5.55 -15.96 6.78
CA LEU A 184 5.20 -14.92 7.73
C LEU A 184 5.65 -15.35 9.13
N LEU A 185 6.60 -14.63 9.71
CA LEU A 185 7.09 -14.90 11.06
C LEU A 185 6.32 -14.13 12.13
N GLY A 186 5.64 -13.03 11.80
CA GLY A 186 4.80 -12.31 12.76
C GLY A 186 4.37 -10.93 12.27
N VAL A 187 3.46 -10.30 13.03
CA VAL A 187 2.98 -8.93 12.79
C VAL A 187 3.17 -8.12 14.05
N PHE A 188 3.83 -6.96 13.93
CA PHE A 188 4.23 -6.14 15.08
C PHE A 188 3.61 -4.75 15.03
N THR A 189 3.36 -4.20 16.22
CA THR A 189 2.78 -2.86 16.40
C THR A 189 3.80 -1.75 16.14
N THR A 190 5.11 -2.04 16.23
CA THR A 190 6.19 -1.07 16.01
C THR A 190 7.38 -1.69 15.28
N ALA A 191 8.13 -0.86 14.55
CA ALA A 191 9.37 -1.28 13.88
C ALA A 191 10.38 -1.88 14.88
N ALA A 192 10.52 -1.27 16.05
CA ALA A 192 11.46 -1.72 17.08
C ALA A 192 11.14 -3.14 17.59
N LEU A 193 9.85 -3.50 17.72
CA LEU A 193 9.45 -4.84 18.10
C LEU A 193 9.72 -5.86 16.98
N ALA A 194 9.45 -5.48 15.72
CA ALA A 194 9.78 -6.32 14.57
C ALA A 194 11.29 -6.57 14.45
N ASP A 195 12.11 -5.54 14.64
CA ASP A 195 13.57 -5.66 14.61
C ASP A 195 14.12 -6.50 15.77
N ALA A 196 13.55 -6.35 16.97
CA ALA A 196 13.90 -7.19 18.12
C ALA A 196 13.57 -8.67 17.86
N ALA A 197 12.39 -8.95 17.28
CA ALA A 197 11.99 -10.29 16.90
C ALA A 197 12.87 -10.87 15.77
N ARG A 198 13.21 -10.06 14.77
CA ARG A 198 14.14 -10.41 13.68
C ARG A 198 15.50 -10.83 14.24
N ALA A 199 16.07 -10.02 15.14
CA ALA A 199 17.35 -10.31 15.77
C ALA A 199 17.30 -11.59 16.61
N ALA A 200 16.23 -11.80 17.38
CA ALA A 200 16.04 -13.01 18.19
C ALA A 200 15.90 -14.27 17.33
N TYR A 201 15.14 -14.19 16.23
CA TYR A 201 14.95 -15.28 15.27
C TYR A 201 16.27 -15.67 14.60
N LEU A 202 17.03 -14.68 14.11
CA LEU A 202 18.35 -14.91 13.51
C LEU A 202 19.33 -15.54 14.51
N ALA A 203 19.38 -15.01 15.74
CA ALA A 203 20.27 -15.52 16.78
C ALA A 203 19.96 -16.98 17.15
N ARG A 204 18.68 -17.37 17.19
CA ARG A 204 18.24 -18.74 17.44
C ARG A 204 18.85 -19.72 16.43
N TYR A 205 18.69 -19.46 15.13
CA TYR A 205 19.17 -20.38 14.09
C TYR A 205 20.65 -20.24 13.77
N THR A 206 21.27 -19.12 14.14
CA THR A 206 22.74 -19.02 14.13
C THR A 206 23.35 -19.90 15.23
N ALA A 207 22.69 -20.02 16.38
CA ALA A 207 23.18 -20.84 17.50
C ALA A 207 23.01 -22.35 17.27
N ASP A 208 21.98 -22.74 16.51
CA ASP A 208 21.73 -24.14 16.14
C ASP A 208 21.16 -24.24 14.71
N PRO A 209 22.01 -24.16 13.66
CA PRO A 209 21.56 -24.18 12.27
C PRO A 209 20.82 -25.46 11.88
N ALA A 210 21.15 -26.60 12.49
CA ALA A 210 20.49 -27.88 12.21
C ALA A 210 19.04 -27.92 12.72
N SER A 211 18.65 -26.99 13.60
CA SER A 211 17.27 -26.86 14.07
C SER A 211 16.37 -26.02 13.16
N ASP A 212 16.95 -25.35 12.15
CA ASP A 212 16.21 -24.53 11.20
C ASP A 212 15.43 -25.43 10.21
N PRO A 213 14.08 -25.39 10.20
CA PRO A 213 13.29 -26.23 9.30
C PRO A 213 13.49 -25.92 7.81
N TRP A 214 14.18 -24.82 7.50
CA TRP A 214 14.37 -24.29 6.15
C TRP A 214 15.85 -24.06 5.82
N HIS A 215 16.77 -24.76 6.50
CA HIS A 215 18.20 -24.57 6.29
C HIS A 215 18.62 -24.91 4.84
N GLU A 216 18.02 -25.94 4.25
CA GLU A 216 18.25 -26.32 2.84
C GLU A 216 17.19 -25.70 1.91
N GLN A 217 17.63 -24.76 1.06
CA GLN A 217 16.78 -24.12 0.05
C GLN A 217 17.44 -24.13 -1.32
N ALA A 218 16.63 -24.27 -2.37
CA ALA A 218 17.10 -24.19 -3.75
C ALA A 218 17.66 -22.79 -4.04
N TYR A 219 18.78 -22.70 -4.75
CA TYR A 219 19.38 -21.41 -5.15
C TYR A 219 19.75 -20.47 -3.99
N LYS A 220 19.88 -21.00 -2.76
CA LYS A 220 20.41 -20.30 -1.60
C LYS A 220 21.54 -21.11 -0.96
N ASP A 221 22.39 -20.42 -0.21
CA ASP A 221 23.37 -21.08 0.65
C ASP A 221 22.65 -21.77 1.81
N ASP A 222 23.28 -22.82 2.36
CA ASP A 222 22.74 -23.57 3.50
C ASP A 222 22.71 -22.71 4.77
N GLY A 223 21.56 -22.71 5.44
CA GLY A 223 21.29 -21.96 6.67
C GLY A 223 20.60 -20.61 6.46
N LEU A 224 20.38 -19.91 7.57
CA LEU A 224 19.71 -18.60 7.61
C LEU A 224 20.73 -17.46 7.66
N VAL A 225 20.61 -16.48 6.76
CA VAL A 225 21.36 -15.22 6.84
C VAL A 225 20.45 -14.01 7.09
N ALA A 226 21.03 -12.90 7.55
CA ALA A 226 20.27 -11.69 7.90
C ALA A 226 19.45 -11.12 6.73
N ASP A 227 19.94 -11.30 5.50
CA ASP A 227 19.29 -10.85 4.27
C ASP A 227 18.05 -11.69 3.93
N ASP A 228 17.92 -12.91 4.47
CA ASP A 228 16.69 -13.68 4.31
C ASP A 228 15.54 -13.13 5.14
N LEU A 229 15.79 -12.20 6.06
CA LEU A 229 14.77 -11.63 6.93
C LEU A 229 14.44 -10.20 6.51
N GLU A 230 13.16 -9.96 6.24
CA GLU A 230 12.64 -8.68 5.78
C GLU A 230 11.57 -8.16 6.75
N VAL A 231 11.57 -6.84 6.99
CA VAL A 231 10.50 -6.15 7.71
C VAL A 231 9.76 -5.23 6.73
N ARG A 232 8.46 -5.48 6.52
CA ARG A 232 7.60 -4.65 5.67
C ARG A 232 6.54 -3.93 6.49
N CYS A 233 6.35 -2.64 6.23
CA CYS A 233 5.30 -1.84 6.88
C CYS A 233 4.02 -1.83 6.04
N PHE A 234 2.89 -2.15 6.68
CA PHE A 234 1.54 -2.20 6.16
C PHE A 234 0.60 -1.33 7.01
N SER A 235 -0.46 -0.80 6.40
CA SER A 235 -1.59 -0.27 7.17
C SER A 235 -2.45 -1.40 7.71
N GLY A 236 -2.74 -1.38 9.02
CA GLY A 236 -3.60 -2.37 9.66
C GLY A 236 -4.53 -1.76 10.71
N PRO A 237 -5.42 -2.55 11.31
CA PRO A 237 -6.43 -2.06 12.26
C PRO A 237 -5.80 -1.50 13.55
N ALA A 238 -6.24 -0.32 13.98
CA ALA A 238 -5.64 0.40 15.11
C ALA A 238 -5.83 -0.29 16.47
N GLU A 239 -7.03 -0.79 16.77
CA GLU A 239 -7.40 -1.34 18.08
C GLU A 239 -7.39 -2.88 18.15
N ALA A 240 -6.79 -3.53 17.16
CA ALA A 240 -6.73 -4.99 17.10
C ALA A 240 -5.64 -5.56 18.02
N THR A 241 -5.92 -6.69 18.66
CA THR A 241 -4.92 -7.56 19.29
C THR A 241 -4.49 -8.72 18.38
N GLU A 242 -5.33 -9.03 17.39
CA GLU A 242 -5.11 -10.04 16.36
C GLU A 242 -5.55 -9.48 15.01
N VAL A 243 -4.86 -9.86 13.96
CA VAL A 243 -5.14 -9.44 12.58
C VAL A 243 -5.19 -10.65 11.68
N VAL A 244 -6.01 -10.58 10.64
CA VAL A 244 -6.02 -11.56 9.56
C VAL A 244 -5.18 -11.00 8.42
N VAL A 245 -4.07 -11.66 8.12
CA VAL A 245 -3.19 -11.34 7.00
C VAL A 245 -3.72 -12.04 5.76
N VAL A 246 -4.05 -11.29 4.71
CA VAL A 246 -4.36 -11.87 3.40
C VAL A 246 -3.08 -11.91 2.59
N SER A 247 -2.80 -13.06 2.00
CA SER A 247 -1.68 -13.27 1.09
C SER A 247 -2.20 -13.74 -0.26
N ASP A 248 -1.66 -13.17 -1.32
CA ASP A 248 -1.89 -13.57 -2.71
C ASP A 248 -0.75 -14.48 -3.16
N TYR A 249 -1.08 -15.61 -3.78
CA TYR A 249 -0.14 -16.62 -4.25
C TYR A 249 -0.22 -16.71 -5.76
N ALA A 250 0.93 -16.90 -6.40
CA ALA A 250 1.03 -17.22 -7.82
C ALA A 250 1.94 -18.43 -7.99
N GLU A 251 1.50 -19.40 -8.77
CA GLU A 251 2.23 -20.64 -9.03
C GLU A 251 2.53 -20.84 -10.50
N GLY A 252 3.79 -21.13 -10.82
CA GLY A 252 4.19 -21.33 -12.21
C GLY A 252 5.63 -21.83 -12.32
N PHE A 253 5.88 -22.70 -13.29
CA PHE A 253 7.23 -23.24 -13.58
C PHE A 253 7.93 -23.87 -12.35
N GLY A 254 7.17 -24.50 -11.45
CA GLY A 254 7.69 -25.09 -10.22
C GLY A 254 8.07 -24.06 -9.14
N GLN A 255 7.65 -22.81 -9.30
CA GLN A 255 7.80 -21.76 -8.29
C GLN A 255 6.46 -21.49 -7.60
N VAL A 256 6.52 -21.20 -6.31
CA VAL A 256 5.41 -20.67 -5.51
C VAL A 256 5.81 -19.30 -4.99
N ILE A 257 5.15 -18.25 -5.47
CA ILE A 257 5.40 -16.87 -5.06
C ILE A 257 4.26 -16.43 -4.15
N ARG A 258 4.59 -15.91 -2.97
CA ARG A 258 3.63 -15.31 -2.04
C ARG A 258 3.86 -13.82 -1.94
N ARG A 259 2.78 -13.05 -2.07
CA ARG A 259 2.74 -11.61 -1.85
C ARG A 259 1.80 -11.31 -0.69
N PHE A 260 2.29 -10.59 0.31
CA PHE A 260 1.45 -10.11 1.40
C PHE A 260 0.58 -8.96 0.91
N ASP A 261 -0.74 -9.14 0.92
CA ASP A 261 -1.70 -8.21 0.34
C ASP A 261 -2.17 -7.18 1.39
N SER A 262 -2.80 -7.64 2.47
CA SER A 262 -3.48 -6.72 3.40
C SER A 262 -3.68 -7.29 4.80
N LEU A 263 -4.01 -6.41 5.75
CA LEU A 263 -4.31 -6.71 7.14
C LEU A 263 -5.75 -6.35 7.50
N HIS A 264 -6.49 -7.31 8.04
CA HIS A 264 -7.91 -7.15 8.35
C HIS A 264 -8.20 -7.36 9.83
N ALA A 265 -9.20 -6.64 10.34
CA ALA A 265 -9.67 -6.79 11.72
C ALA A 265 -10.52 -8.05 11.94
N SER A 266 -10.98 -8.70 10.86
CA SER A 266 -11.86 -9.86 10.95
C SER A 266 -11.69 -10.78 9.74
N MET A 267 -12.05 -12.05 9.91
CA MET A 267 -12.04 -13.03 8.83
C MET A 267 -13.02 -12.64 7.71
N ALA A 268 -14.20 -12.12 8.04
CA ALA A 268 -15.19 -11.71 7.03
C ALA A 268 -14.66 -10.61 6.09
N ALA A 269 -13.89 -9.65 6.61
CA ALA A 269 -13.25 -8.63 5.79
C ALA A 269 -12.12 -9.22 4.91
N ALA A 270 -11.36 -10.16 5.46
CA ALA A 270 -10.33 -10.89 4.72
C ALA A 270 -10.93 -11.75 3.59
N GLU A 271 -12.03 -12.46 3.83
CA GLU A 271 -12.75 -13.27 2.84
C GLU A 271 -13.28 -12.42 1.68
N ALA A 272 -13.85 -11.24 1.98
CA ALA A 272 -14.28 -10.31 0.94
C ALA A 272 -13.10 -9.85 0.06
N ARG A 273 -11.92 -9.66 0.67
CA ARG A 273 -10.69 -9.31 -0.06
C ARG A 273 -10.17 -10.48 -0.91
N ILE A 274 -10.16 -11.69 -0.36
CA ILE A 274 -9.78 -12.93 -1.05
C ILE A 274 -10.66 -13.15 -2.29
N ALA A 275 -11.98 -12.99 -2.15
CA ALA A 275 -12.89 -13.11 -3.27
C ALA A 275 -12.58 -12.12 -4.40
N ALA A 276 -12.19 -10.88 -4.07
CA ALA A 276 -11.80 -9.87 -5.05
C ALA A 276 -10.45 -10.16 -5.72
N LEU A 277 -9.51 -10.82 -5.01
CA LEU A 277 -8.23 -11.24 -5.56
C LEU A 277 -8.38 -12.43 -6.53
N ASN A 278 -9.22 -13.39 -6.17
CA ASN A 278 -9.44 -14.60 -6.96
C ASN A 278 -10.30 -14.36 -8.23
N ASP A 279 -10.89 -13.18 -8.40
CA ASP A 279 -11.71 -12.80 -9.57
C ASP A 279 -10.88 -12.20 -10.71
N VAL A 280 -9.56 -12.07 -10.54
CA VAL A 280 -8.65 -11.58 -11.57
C VAL A 280 -8.36 -12.72 -12.56
N GLU A 281 -8.28 -12.46 -13.87
CA GLU A 281 -7.73 -13.42 -14.83
C GLU A 281 -6.24 -13.13 -15.03
N ASP A 282 -5.38 -14.13 -14.80
CA ASP A 282 -3.93 -14.02 -15.00
C ASP A 282 -3.38 -15.24 -15.76
N MET A 283 -2.17 -15.10 -16.28
CA MET A 283 -1.45 -16.13 -17.05
C MET A 283 -1.08 -17.36 -16.21
N PHE A 284 -0.94 -17.19 -14.89
CA PHE A 284 -0.61 -18.25 -13.94
C PHE A 284 -1.77 -18.45 -12.95
N PRO A 285 -1.97 -19.70 -12.45
CA PRO A 285 -2.82 -19.94 -11.30
C PRO A 285 -2.44 -19.02 -10.15
N HIS A 286 -3.43 -18.27 -9.66
CA HIS A 286 -3.30 -17.45 -8.47
C HIS A 286 -4.45 -17.73 -7.52
N TYR A 287 -4.19 -17.54 -6.24
CA TYR A 287 -5.15 -17.75 -5.18
C TYR A 287 -4.76 -16.95 -3.95
N ALA A 288 -5.74 -16.47 -3.19
CA ALA A 288 -5.49 -15.78 -1.94
C ALA A 288 -5.88 -16.63 -0.71
N LEU A 289 -5.05 -16.57 0.33
CA LEU A 289 -5.27 -17.26 1.61
C LEU A 289 -5.18 -16.32 2.81
N PRO A 290 -6.01 -16.54 3.85
CA PRO A 290 -5.91 -15.81 5.12
C PRO A 290 -4.94 -16.52 6.09
N GLN A 291 -4.26 -15.75 6.93
CA GLN A 291 -3.49 -16.23 8.08
C GLN A 291 -3.79 -15.38 9.31
N LEU A 292 -4.22 -15.99 10.40
CA LEU A 292 -4.43 -15.27 11.65
C LEU A 292 -3.09 -15.03 12.35
N ALA A 293 -2.84 -13.79 12.76
CA ALA A 293 -1.65 -13.40 13.50
C ALA A 293 -2.03 -12.60 14.75
N ARG A 294 -1.54 -13.04 15.91
CA ARG A 294 -1.57 -12.23 17.12
C ARG A 294 -0.47 -11.18 17.02
N LEU A 295 -0.82 -9.92 17.35
CA LEU A 295 0.16 -8.85 17.32
C LEU A 295 1.27 -9.06 18.35
N ASP A 296 2.49 -8.66 17.97
CA ASP A 296 3.71 -8.69 18.78
C ASP A 296 4.14 -10.09 19.23
N ALA A 297 3.70 -11.11 18.51
CA ALA A 297 4.07 -12.50 18.72
C ALA A 297 4.63 -13.12 17.44
N LEU A 298 5.60 -14.03 17.60
CA LEU A 298 6.07 -14.86 16.50
C LEU A 298 5.03 -15.96 16.20
N LEU A 299 4.81 -16.20 14.91
CA LEU A 299 4.11 -17.36 14.39
C LEU A 299 5.06 -18.57 14.32
N SER A 300 4.47 -19.75 14.15
CA SER A 300 5.24 -20.96 13.83
C SER A 300 5.92 -20.76 12.48
N ASP A 301 7.18 -21.15 12.38
CA ASP A 301 7.94 -21.21 11.13
C ASP A 301 7.92 -22.61 10.51
N ALA A 302 7.23 -23.59 11.11
CA ALA A 302 7.11 -24.90 10.51
C ALA A 302 6.28 -24.86 9.21
N GLU A 303 6.73 -25.57 8.19
CA GLU A 303 6.07 -25.65 6.87
C GLU A 303 4.58 -25.97 6.96
N LYS A 304 4.22 -27.01 7.71
CA LYS A 304 2.83 -27.46 7.90
C LYS A 304 1.89 -26.43 8.54
N ASP A 305 2.46 -25.43 9.21
CA ASP A 305 1.69 -24.39 9.91
C ASP A 305 1.56 -23.12 9.03
N GLN A 306 2.20 -23.10 7.86
CA GLN A 306 2.03 -22.05 6.87
C GLN A 306 0.82 -22.32 5.97
N PRO A 307 0.08 -21.27 5.57
CA PRO A 307 -1.00 -21.41 4.61
C PRO A 307 -0.45 -21.85 3.25
N TYR A 308 -0.95 -22.99 2.77
CA TYR A 308 -0.61 -23.58 1.48
C TYR A 308 -1.87 -24.24 0.88
N LEU A 309 -2.06 -24.08 -0.44
CA LEU A 309 -3.05 -24.82 -1.22
C LEU A 309 -2.30 -25.82 -2.09
N ASN A 310 -2.54 -27.12 -1.87
CA ASN A 310 -1.98 -28.15 -2.73
C ASN A 310 -2.88 -28.34 -3.96
N TYR A 311 -2.50 -27.79 -5.12
CA TYR A 311 -3.22 -28.07 -6.37
C TYR A 311 -3.07 -29.52 -6.86
N SER A 312 -2.14 -30.32 -6.29
CA SER A 312 -2.03 -31.74 -6.66
C SER A 312 -3.12 -32.63 -6.03
N ASP A 313 -3.89 -32.10 -5.07
CA ASP A 313 -4.99 -32.78 -4.38
C ASP A 313 -6.35 -32.17 -4.71
N THR A 314 -6.51 -31.56 -5.89
CA THR A 314 -7.86 -31.50 -6.48
C THR A 314 -8.23 -32.93 -6.85
N ASP A 315 -8.70 -33.68 -5.85
CA ASP A 315 -9.45 -34.90 -6.01
C ASP A 315 -10.51 -34.64 -7.08
N GLU A 316 -10.30 -35.18 -8.29
CA GLU A 316 -11.46 -35.65 -9.04
C GLU A 316 -12.21 -36.55 -8.06
N PRO A 317 -13.49 -36.25 -7.73
CA PRO A 317 -14.22 -37.15 -6.85
C PRO A 317 -14.21 -38.52 -7.51
N ASP A 318 -13.58 -39.50 -6.87
CA ASP A 318 -13.55 -40.87 -7.34
C ASP A 318 -15.00 -41.30 -7.62
N PRO A 319 -15.40 -41.47 -8.90
CA PRO A 319 -16.77 -41.79 -9.24
C PRO A 319 -17.19 -43.18 -8.72
N ASP A 320 -16.24 -44.01 -8.27
CA ASP A 320 -16.51 -45.32 -7.69
C ASP A 320 -16.64 -45.30 -6.14
N ALA A 321 -16.28 -44.21 -5.45
CA ALA A 321 -16.46 -44.10 -3.99
C ALA A 321 -17.94 -43.93 -3.56
N LEU A 322 -18.86 -43.71 -4.52
CA LEU A 322 -20.30 -43.64 -4.29
C LEU A 322 -21.06 -44.93 -4.65
N ARG A 323 -20.37 -46.01 -5.01
CA ARG A 323 -21.01 -47.28 -5.41
C ARG A 323 -21.09 -48.37 -4.34
N ASP A 324 -20.37 -48.24 -3.23
CA ASP A 324 -20.26 -49.32 -2.24
C ASP A 324 -21.18 -49.21 -1.01
N THR A 325 -22.15 -48.29 -1.01
CA THR A 325 -23.13 -48.16 0.09
C THR A 325 -24.57 -48.54 -0.28
N ALA A 326 -24.79 -49.26 -1.38
CA ALA A 326 -26.15 -49.59 -1.86
C ALA A 326 -26.46 -51.08 -2.06
N GLU A 327 -25.64 -52.01 -1.55
CA GLU A 327 -26.00 -53.45 -1.51
C GLU A 327 -25.73 -54.05 -0.12
N SER A 328 -26.51 -53.61 0.86
CA SER A 328 -26.78 -54.42 2.06
C SER A 328 -28.19 -54.15 2.56
N ASP A 329 -29.17 -54.60 1.79
CA ASP A 329 -30.52 -54.92 2.25
C ASP A 329 -31.16 -55.87 1.22
N GLU A 330 -30.86 -57.16 1.35
CA GLU A 330 -31.78 -58.31 1.16
C GLU A 330 -31.15 -59.63 1.66
#